data_AF-A0A7L2RXC0-F1
#
_entry.id   AF-A0A7L2RXC0-F1
#
_cell.length_a   1.000
_cell.length_b   1.000
_cell.length_c   1.000
_cell.angle_alpha   90.00
_cell.angle_beta   90.00
_cell.angle_gamma   90.00
#
_symmetry.space_group_name_H-M   'P 1'
#
loop_
_entity.id
_entity.type
_entity.pdbx_description
1 polymer ?
#
loop_
_entity_poly.entity_id
_entity_poly.type
_entity_poly.pdbx_seq_one_letter_code
_entity_poly.pdbx_strand_id
1 'polypeptide(L)'
;DKVLPELIEPYELRAAKLREFLEDVKPSLQYDIVPLADPFGPSITDPDLQCLVVSEETRRGGEAVNRKRLENGLPELALHEIQLMKDPDHSQNEEEKISSSSLRQRLLGTLLRPPRQDPALPSRPYVIGLTGGTGSG
;
A
#
# COMPACT_ATOMS: atom_id res chain seq x y z
N ASP A 1 -11.03 -7.43 6.16
CA ASP A 1 -10.79 -6.01 5.80
C ASP A 1 -9.43 -5.52 6.28
N LYS A 2 -8.83 -4.55 5.58
CA LYS A 2 -7.56 -3.94 6.00
C LYS A 2 -7.81 -3.02 7.20
N VAL A 3 -6.87 -2.97 8.13
CA VAL A 3 -6.89 -2.05 9.27
C VAL A 3 -6.55 -0.62 8.80
N LEU A 4 -7.33 0.37 9.27
CA LEU A 4 -7.27 1.79 8.89
C LEU A 4 -7.40 2.02 7.38
N PRO A 5 -8.46 1.52 6.72
CA PRO A 5 -8.63 1.63 5.28
C PRO A 5 -8.79 3.08 4.79
N GLU A 6 -9.32 3.98 5.63
CA GLU A 6 -9.47 5.41 5.37
C GLU A 6 -8.14 6.16 5.25
N LEU A 7 -7.06 5.57 5.76
CA LEU A 7 -5.69 6.11 5.65
C LEU A 7 -4.91 5.49 4.48
N ILE A 8 -5.54 4.66 3.66
CA ILE A 8 -4.92 4.12 2.45
C ILE A 8 -4.92 5.21 1.38
N GLU A 9 -3.74 5.46 0.82
CA GLU A 9 -3.61 6.42 -0.28
C GLU A 9 -4.39 5.98 -1.52
N PRO A 10 -5.13 6.89 -2.18
CA PRO A 10 -5.79 6.62 -3.45
C PRO A 10 -4.82 6.07 -4.48
N TYR A 11 -5.31 5.21 -5.38
CA TYR A 11 -4.48 4.58 -6.42
C TYR A 11 -3.69 5.60 -7.24
N GLU A 12 -4.35 6.66 -7.72
CA GLU A 12 -3.72 7.69 -8.55
C GLU A 12 -2.51 8.33 -7.86
N LEU A 13 -2.61 8.61 -6.56
CA LEU A 13 -1.51 9.21 -5.79
C LEU A 13 -0.35 8.23 -5.63
N ARG A 14 -0.64 6.96 -5.36
CA ARG A 14 0.40 5.91 -5.26
C ARG A 14 1.10 5.69 -6.60
N ALA A 15 0.34 5.67 -7.69
CA ALA A 15 0.88 5.51 -9.04
C ALA A 15 1.77 6.70 -9.44
N ALA A 16 1.37 7.93 -9.09
CA ALA A 16 2.17 9.13 -9.32
C ALA A 16 3.50 9.10 -8.55
N LYS A 17 3.46 8.77 -7.24
CA LYS A 17 4.67 8.63 -6.41
C LYS A 17 5.60 7.52 -6.89
N LEU A 18 5.04 6.39 -7.32
CA LEU A 18 5.82 5.29 -7.89
C LEU A 18 6.51 5.73 -9.18
N ARG A 19 5.80 6.45 -10.05
CA ARG A 19 6.37 6.98 -11.29
C ARG A 19 7.54 7.93 -11.01
N GLU A 20 7.34 8.89 -10.12
CA GLU A 20 8.38 9.84 -9.70
C GLU A 20 9.63 9.12 -9.19
N PHE A 21 9.46 8.12 -8.33
CA PHE A 21 10.57 7.30 -7.82
C PHE A 21 11.30 6.53 -8.93
N LEU A 22 10.56 5.91 -9.86
CA LEU A 22 11.16 5.15 -10.97
C LEU A 22 11.93 6.06 -11.93
N GLU A 23 11.42 7.26 -12.19
CA GLU A 23 12.09 8.28 -13.01
C GLU A 23 13.40 8.76 -12.37
N ASP A 24 13.42 8.95 -11.05
CA ASP A 24 14.63 9.33 -10.32
C ASP A 24 15.70 8.21 -10.33
N VAL A 25 15.28 6.96 -10.12
CA VAL A 25 16.21 5.81 -10.04
C VAL A 25 16.75 5.40 -11.40
N LYS A 26 15.89 5.28 -12.43
CA LYS A 26 16.28 4.83 -13.77
C LYS A 26 15.32 5.34 -14.85
N PRO A 27 15.52 6.57 -15.35
CA PRO A 27 14.58 7.19 -16.30
C PRO A 27 14.54 6.50 -17.67
N SER A 28 15.56 5.69 -18.01
CA SER A 28 15.59 4.94 -19.26
C SER A 28 14.72 3.67 -19.26
N LEU A 29 14.15 3.29 -18.11
CA LEU A 29 13.34 2.09 -17.99
C LEU A 29 11.92 2.39 -18.49
N GLN A 30 11.39 1.53 -19.34
CA GLN A 30 9.98 1.57 -19.71
C GLN A 30 9.19 0.80 -18.65
N TYR A 31 8.14 1.40 -18.11
CA TYR A 31 7.29 0.81 -17.10
C TYR A 31 5.83 0.93 -17.51
N ASP A 32 5.07 -0.15 -17.28
CA ASP A 32 3.61 -0.13 -17.35
C ASP A 32 3.05 -0.25 -15.93
N ILE A 33 2.32 0.78 -15.50
CA ILE A 33 1.76 0.86 -14.14
C ILE A 33 0.26 0.69 -14.26
N VAL A 34 -0.21 -0.52 -14.00
CA VAL A 34 -1.63 -0.89 -14.10
C VAL A 34 -2.24 -1.19 -12.73
N PRO A 35 -3.53 -0.88 -12.51
CA PRO A 35 -4.23 -1.31 -11.31
C PRO A 35 -4.48 -2.82 -11.37
N LEU A 36 -4.29 -3.51 -10.24
CA LEU A 36 -4.65 -4.92 -10.11
C LEU A 36 -6.11 -5.04 -9.65
N ALA A 37 -6.96 -5.58 -10.51
CA ALA A 37 -8.38 -5.82 -10.22
C ALA A 37 -8.62 -7.20 -9.56
N ASP A 38 -7.69 -8.13 -9.73
CA ASP A 38 -7.75 -9.48 -9.18
C ASP A 38 -6.36 -9.90 -8.63
N PRO A 39 -6.28 -11.00 -7.84
CA PRO A 39 -5.04 -11.41 -7.20
C PRO A 39 -3.92 -11.87 -8.14
N PHE A 40 -4.24 -12.23 -9.39
CA PHE A 40 -3.27 -12.70 -10.39
C PHE A 40 -2.89 -11.61 -11.38
N GLY A 41 -3.81 -10.71 -11.72
CA GLY A 41 -3.59 -9.66 -12.71
C GLY A 41 -3.17 -10.25 -14.07
N PRO A 42 -2.29 -9.57 -14.83
CA PRO A 42 -1.89 -10.05 -16.16
C PRO A 42 -0.99 -11.30 -16.09
N SER A 43 -0.49 -11.67 -14.91
CA SER A 43 0.52 -12.72 -14.76
C SER A 43 0.04 -14.11 -15.18
N ILE A 44 -1.26 -14.35 -15.31
CA ILE A 44 -1.81 -15.65 -15.72
C ILE A 44 -2.38 -15.65 -17.15
N THR A 45 -2.30 -14.52 -17.85
CA THR A 45 -2.82 -14.35 -19.22
C THR A 45 -1.75 -13.90 -20.20
N ASP A 46 -0.72 -13.19 -19.74
CA ASP A 46 0.35 -12.67 -20.59
C ASP A 46 1.47 -13.74 -20.79
N PRO A 47 1.67 -14.22 -22.04
CA PRO A 47 2.70 -15.21 -22.36
C PRO A 47 4.11 -14.62 -22.44
N ASP A 48 4.26 -13.30 -22.62
CA ASP A 48 5.56 -12.63 -22.85
C ASP A 48 6.31 -12.34 -21.55
N LEU A 49 5.62 -12.46 -20.40
CA LEU A 49 6.24 -12.36 -19.08
C LEU A 49 7.25 -13.49 -18.83
N GLN A 50 8.43 -13.12 -18.33
CA GLN A 50 9.55 -14.03 -18.12
C GLN A 50 9.84 -14.31 -16.64
N CYS A 51 9.56 -13.35 -15.76
CA CYS A 51 9.84 -13.45 -14.33
C CYS A 51 8.77 -12.76 -13.48
N LEU A 52 8.74 -13.13 -12.21
CA LEU A 52 7.90 -12.51 -11.19
C LEU A 52 8.77 -12.20 -9.96
N VAL A 53 8.81 -10.94 -9.57
CA VAL A 53 9.50 -10.50 -8.36
C VAL A 53 8.50 -10.38 -7.22
N VAL A 54 8.78 -11.05 -6.11
CA VAL A 54 7.89 -11.12 -4.93
C VAL A 54 8.70 -10.86 -3.66
N SER A 55 8.07 -10.33 -2.63
CA SER A 55 8.64 -10.34 -1.29
C SER A 55 8.47 -11.71 -0.62
N GLU A 56 9.20 -11.93 0.49
CA GLU A 56 8.98 -13.11 1.36
C GLU A 56 7.50 -13.31 1.73
N GLU A 57 6.74 -12.23 1.95
CA GLU A 57 5.31 -12.29 2.27
C GLU A 57 4.45 -12.81 1.12
N THR A 58 4.87 -12.52 -0.12
CA THR A 58 4.09 -12.79 -1.34
C THR A 58 4.62 -13.97 -2.15
N ARG A 59 5.66 -14.67 -1.65
CA ARG A 59 6.23 -15.87 -2.26
C ARG A 59 5.17 -16.92 -2.59
N ARG A 60 4.31 -17.26 -1.64
CA ARG A 60 3.22 -18.23 -1.83
C ARG A 60 2.21 -17.79 -2.91
N GLY A 61 2.04 -16.47 -3.07
CA GLY A 61 1.26 -15.90 -4.16
C GLY A 61 1.91 -16.15 -5.52
N GLY A 62 3.23 -15.96 -5.62
CA GLY A 62 3.99 -16.29 -6.83
C GLY A 62 3.93 -17.79 -7.21
N GLU A 63 4.02 -18.68 -6.22
CA GLU A 63 3.81 -20.12 -6.44
C GLU A 63 2.40 -20.43 -6.96
N ALA A 64 1.38 -19.72 -6.44
CA ALA A 64 0.01 -19.86 -6.92
C ALA A 64 -0.17 -19.33 -8.35
N VAL A 65 0.52 -18.25 -8.74
CA VAL A 65 0.57 -17.74 -10.11
C VAL A 65 1.12 -18.81 -11.05
N ASN A 66 2.27 -19.43 -10.74
CA ASN A 66 2.86 -20.46 -11.60
C ASN A 66 1.96 -21.69 -11.77
N ARG A 67 1.32 -22.15 -10.70
CA ARG A 67 0.31 -23.22 -10.80
C ARG A 67 -0.83 -22.85 -11.75
N LYS A 68 -1.35 -21.61 -11.66
CA LYS A 68 -2.42 -21.12 -12.53
C LYS A 68 -1.95 -20.95 -13.99
N ARG A 69 -0.70 -20.52 -14.20
CA ARG A 69 -0.09 -20.43 -15.54
C ARG A 69 -0.03 -21.80 -16.21
N LEU A 70 0.42 -22.83 -15.49
CA LEU A 70 0.45 -24.21 -15.99
C LEU A 70 -0.95 -24.73 -16.33
N GLU A 71 -1.95 -24.47 -15.49
CA GLU A 71 -3.37 -24.79 -15.78
C GLU A 71 -3.87 -24.11 -17.07
N ASN A 72 -3.38 -22.90 -17.36
CA ASN A 72 -3.70 -22.13 -18.56
C ASN A 72 -2.81 -22.48 -19.77
N GLY A 73 -1.89 -23.43 -19.65
CA GLY A 73 -0.96 -23.81 -20.72
C GLY A 73 0.18 -22.82 -20.97
N LEU A 74 0.47 -21.95 -20.00
CA LEU A 74 1.57 -20.98 -20.05
C LEU A 74 2.83 -21.52 -19.33
N PRO A 75 4.04 -21.14 -19.78
CA PRO A 75 5.27 -21.50 -19.08
C PRO A 75 5.34 -20.80 -17.72
N GLU A 76 5.98 -21.46 -16.75
CA GLU A 76 6.25 -20.88 -15.44
C GLU A 76 7.15 -19.64 -15.56
N LEU A 77 6.94 -18.68 -14.66
CA LEU A 77 7.80 -17.50 -14.50
C LEU A 77 8.97 -17.84 -13.58
N ALA A 78 10.14 -17.29 -13.90
CA ALA A 78 11.26 -17.28 -12.95
C ALA A 78 10.86 -16.46 -11.71
N LEU A 79 10.78 -17.11 -10.55
CA LEU A 79 10.37 -16.47 -9.30
C LEU A 79 11.59 -15.91 -8.57
N HIS A 80 11.64 -14.59 -8.37
CA HIS A 80 12.68 -13.91 -7.61
C HIS A 80 12.12 -13.36 -6.31
N GLU A 81 12.59 -13.91 -5.18
CA GLU A 81 12.19 -13.51 -3.84
C GLU A 81 13.13 -12.44 -3.28
N ILE A 82 12.57 -11.32 -2.80
CA ILE A 82 13.30 -10.25 -2.12
C ILE A 82 13.01 -10.25 -0.61
N GLN A 83 14.06 -10.06 0.19
CA GLN A 83 13.97 -10.06 1.64
C GLN A 83 13.31 -8.79 2.17
N LEU A 84 12.64 -8.92 3.32
CA LEU A 84 12.01 -7.79 3.99
C LEU A 84 13.04 -7.02 4.83
N MET A 85 12.94 -5.69 4.78
CA MET A 85 13.78 -4.81 5.58
C MET A 85 13.16 -4.60 6.95
N LYS A 86 13.98 -4.71 8.00
CA LYS A 86 13.59 -4.35 9.37
C LYS A 86 13.35 -2.85 9.47
N ASP A 87 12.31 -2.47 10.18
CA ASP A 87 12.06 -1.08 10.55
C ASP A 87 12.82 -0.78 11.86
N PRO A 88 13.86 0.09 11.82
CA PRO A 88 14.62 0.43 13.03
C PRO A 88 13.78 1.18 14.06
N ASP A 89 12.70 1.82 13.63
CA ASP A 89 11.86 2.69 14.46
C ASP A 89 10.55 2.01 14.90
N HIS A 90 10.44 0.68 14.77
CA HIS A 90 9.23 -0.03 15.17
C HIS A 90 9.00 0.01 16.68
N SER A 91 7.75 0.28 17.07
CA SER A 91 7.31 0.12 18.46
C SER A 91 6.92 -1.33 18.75
N GLN A 92 6.81 -1.71 20.03
CA GLN A 92 6.45 -3.08 20.44
C GLN A 92 5.11 -3.59 19.87
N ASN A 93 4.21 -2.69 19.49
CA ASN A 93 2.88 -3.03 18.94
C ASN A 93 2.85 -3.01 17.40
N GLU A 94 3.99 -2.78 16.75
CA GLU A 94 4.11 -2.70 15.29
C GLU A 94 4.84 -3.92 14.73
N GLU A 95 4.71 -4.13 13.42
CA GLU A 95 5.49 -5.15 12.71
C GLU A 95 7.00 -4.82 12.75
N GLU A 96 7.86 -5.82 12.93
CA GLU A 96 9.33 -5.64 12.93
C GLU A 96 9.89 -5.16 11.58
N LYS A 97 9.17 -5.44 10.49
CA LYS A 97 9.53 -5.00 9.13
C LYS A 97 8.88 -3.65 8.81
N ILE A 98 9.43 -2.98 7.81
CA ILE A 98 8.75 -1.84 7.20
C ILE A 98 7.42 -2.31 6.63
N SER A 99 6.31 -1.81 7.17
CA SER A 99 4.97 -2.22 6.76
C SER A 99 4.04 -1.03 6.59
N SER A 100 3.18 -1.10 5.57
CA SER A 100 2.16 -0.08 5.37
C SER A 100 1.16 0.00 6.53
N SER A 101 0.95 -1.10 7.26
CA SER A 101 0.02 -1.13 8.41
C SER A 101 0.56 -0.32 9.58
N SER A 102 1.83 -0.51 9.95
CA SER A 102 2.51 0.29 10.97
C SER A 102 2.56 1.76 10.56
N LEU A 103 2.88 2.06 9.30
CA LEU A 103 2.90 3.43 8.80
C LEU A 103 1.53 4.12 8.92
N ARG A 104 0.41 3.42 8.64
CA ARG A 104 -0.93 3.98 8.84
C ARG A 104 -1.25 4.21 10.32
N GLN A 105 -0.81 3.33 11.22
CA GLN A 105 -0.97 3.52 12.66
C GLN A 105 -0.22 4.77 13.16
N ARG A 106 0.99 5.02 12.66
CA ARG A 106 1.79 6.22 12.99
C ARG A 106 1.15 7.53 12.52
N LEU A 107 0.29 7.49 11.50
CA LEU A 107 -0.47 8.66 11.06
C LEU A 107 -1.59 9.05 12.03
N LEU A 108 -1.99 8.15 12.95
CA LEU A 108 -2.99 8.49 13.96
C LEU A 108 -2.48 9.61 14.87
N GLY A 109 -3.34 10.59 15.15
CA GLY A 109 -2.97 11.79 15.90
C GLY A 109 -2.29 12.88 15.07
N THR A 110 -1.93 12.60 13.81
CA THR A 110 -1.48 13.64 12.87
C THR A 110 -2.71 14.30 12.24
N LEU A 111 -2.71 15.64 12.15
CA LEU A 111 -3.77 16.37 11.44
C LEU A 111 -3.71 16.04 9.94
N LEU A 112 -4.60 15.16 9.49
CA LEU A 112 -4.70 14.75 8.08
C LEU A 112 -5.10 15.91 7.15
N ARG A 113 -5.84 16.87 7.70
CA ARG A 113 -6.24 18.10 7.03
C ARG A 113 -6.03 19.27 7.98
N PRO A 114 -5.55 20.42 7.48
CA PRO A 114 -5.48 21.61 8.31
C PRO A 114 -6.87 21.96 8.85
N PRO A 115 -6.98 22.51 10.07
CA PRO A 115 -8.25 22.99 10.59
C PRO A 115 -8.89 23.95 9.60
N ARG A 116 -10.18 23.74 9.30
CA ARG A 116 -10.93 24.68 8.47
C ARG A 116 -10.91 26.04 9.16
N GLN A 117 -10.37 27.04 8.47
CA GLN A 117 -10.46 28.42 8.93
C GLN A 117 -11.90 28.90 8.71
N ASP A 118 -12.63 29.10 9.79
CA ASP A 118 -13.99 29.61 9.78
C ASP A 118 -14.00 30.98 10.46
N PRO A 119 -14.27 32.08 9.72
CA PRO A 119 -14.35 33.43 10.29
C PRO A 119 -15.44 33.58 11.36
N ALA A 120 -16.43 32.69 11.39
CA ALA A 120 -17.48 32.69 12.41
C ALA A 120 -17.02 32.12 13.76
N LEU A 121 -15.90 31.39 13.79
CA LEU A 121 -15.33 30.87 15.03
C LEU A 121 -14.60 31.98 15.81
N PRO A 122 -14.76 32.04 17.14
CA PRO A 122 -14.08 33.04 17.94
C PRO A 122 -12.56 32.83 17.94
N SER A 123 -11.80 33.93 17.89
CA SER A 123 -10.33 33.94 17.97
C SER A 123 -9.77 33.65 19.37
N ARG A 124 -10.65 33.55 20.38
CA ARG A 124 -10.34 33.18 21.75
C ARG A 124 -10.62 31.70 21.99
N PRO A 125 -9.95 31.05 22.96
CA PRO A 125 -10.26 29.66 23.33
C PRO A 125 -11.75 29.48 23.61
N TYR A 126 -12.31 28.36 23.14
CA TYR A 126 -13.71 28.00 23.32
C TYR A 126 -13.84 26.52 23.67
N VAL A 127 -14.99 26.16 24.26
CA VAL A 127 -15.28 24.79 24.67
C VAL A 127 -16.22 24.17 23.63
N ILE A 128 -15.84 23.00 23.10
CA ILE A 128 -16.72 22.16 22.28
C ILE A 128 -17.29 21.10 23.22
N GLY A 129 -18.59 21.16 23.48
CA GLY A 129 -19.29 20.12 24.22
C GLY A 129 -19.65 18.97 23.28
N LEU A 130 -19.04 17.81 23.47
CA LEU A 130 -19.43 16.57 22.79
C LEU A 130 -20.26 15.73 23.75
N THR A 131 -21.46 15.31 23.33
CA THR A 131 -22.33 14.42 24.11
C THR A 131 -22.84 13.29 23.22
N GLY A 132 -22.93 12.08 23.77
CA GLY A 132 -23.35 10.91 23.01
C GLY A 132 -23.30 9.62 23.86
N GLY A 133 -24.01 8.58 23.40
CA GLY A 133 -23.98 7.25 24.02
C GLY A 133 -22.66 6.50 23.75
N THR A 134 -22.51 5.31 24.34
CA THR A 134 -21.33 4.46 24.14
C THR A 134 -21.17 4.11 22.65
N GLY A 135 -19.98 4.39 22.08
CA GLY A 135 -19.69 4.13 20.65
C GLY A 135 -20.25 5.16 19.66
N SER A 136 -20.54 6.38 20.10
CA SER A 136 -21.09 7.46 19.24
C SER A 136 -20.05 8.26 18.46
N GLY A 137 -18.76 7.96 18.63
CA GLY A 137 -17.63 8.64 17.99
C GLY A 137 -16.67 7.65 17.34
#